data_AF-A0AB35NBK7-F1
#
_entry.id   AF-A0AB35NBK7-F1
#
_cell.length_a   1.000
_cell.length_b   1.000
_cell.length_c   1.000
_cell.angle_alpha   90.00
_cell.angle_beta   90.00
_cell.angle_gamma   90.00
#
_symmetry.space_group_name_H-M   'P 1'
#
loop_
_entity.id
_entity.type
_entity.pdbx_description
1 polymer ?
#
loop_
_entity_poly.entity_id
_entity_poly.type
_entity_poly.pdbx_seq_one_letter_code
_entity_poly.pdbx_strand_id
1 'polypeptide(L)'
;MKKIVCISVLGVLLIGCKANDSVQGTDHAAALAGLDYLNLTAEDKKDLLDEYWIAEKKQEPRYPLDAAFNQLSGCVDMLVGIDKDGKATAVSIITSFPKGIFDANAIEALSHWQWVASAKNSAKQPVLTSIQFDFTVSGSKNLTKAEQQCNYVHTVD
;
A
#
# COMPACT_ATOMS: atom_id res chain seq x y z
N MET A 1 67.47 -9.79 16.43
CA MET A 1 67.20 -11.05 15.68
C MET A 1 66.07 -11.79 16.38
N LYS A 2 65.09 -12.29 15.60
CA LYS A 2 63.95 -13.18 15.95
C LYS A 2 64.16 -14.03 17.23
N LYS A 3 63.13 -14.27 18.06
CA LYS A 3 62.06 -15.23 17.76
C LYS A 3 60.75 -14.98 18.53
N ILE A 4 59.69 -15.22 17.79
CA ILE A 4 58.26 -15.29 18.11
C ILE A 4 57.99 -16.49 19.03
N VAL A 5 57.10 -16.33 20.01
CA VAL A 5 56.27 -17.43 20.54
C VAL A 5 54.84 -16.94 20.64
N CYS A 6 53.97 -17.57 19.84
CA CYS A 6 52.53 -17.42 19.83
C CYS A 6 51.93 -18.16 21.02
N ILE A 7 51.04 -17.52 21.78
CA ILE A 7 49.95 -18.22 22.47
C ILE A 7 48.65 -17.51 22.13
N SER A 8 47.89 -18.20 21.30
CA SER A 8 46.49 -18.00 20.97
C SER A 8 45.61 -18.05 22.22
N VAL A 9 44.83 -17.01 22.46
CA VAL A 9 43.50 -17.18 23.04
C VAL A 9 42.49 -16.44 22.18
N LEU A 10 41.66 -17.29 21.59
CA LEU A 10 40.47 -17.05 20.80
C LEU A 10 39.51 -16.14 21.59
N GLY A 11 39.19 -14.98 21.02
CA GLY A 11 38.22 -14.03 21.58
C GLY A 11 37.48 -13.32 20.46
N VAL A 12 36.91 -14.09 19.53
CA VAL A 12 36.00 -13.55 18.52
C VAL A 12 34.70 -13.20 19.24
N LEU A 13 34.59 -11.96 19.69
CA LEU A 13 33.33 -11.34 20.06
C LEU A 13 32.55 -11.07 18.76
N LEU A 14 31.76 -12.06 18.33
CA LEU A 14 30.69 -11.84 17.37
C LEU A 14 29.64 -10.95 18.05
N ILE A 15 29.73 -9.65 17.80
CA ILE A 15 28.62 -8.73 18.04
C ILE A 15 27.57 -9.07 16.98
N GLY A 16 26.66 -9.98 17.33
CA GLY A 16 25.45 -10.21 16.56
C GLY A 16 24.55 -8.99 16.70
N CYS A 17 24.37 -8.23 15.63
CA CYS A 17 23.20 -7.36 15.54
C CYS A 17 21.98 -8.27 15.37
N LYS A 18 21.14 -8.37 16.41
CA LYS A 18 19.77 -8.85 16.23
C LYS A 18 19.10 -7.94 15.20
N ALA A 19 18.62 -8.53 14.11
CA ALA A 19 17.65 -7.90 13.25
C ALA A 19 16.42 -7.57 14.11
N ASN A 20 16.05 -6.29 14.14
CA ASN A 20 14.86 -5.83 14.83
C ASN A 20 13.67 -6.08 13.88
N ASP A 21 13.17 -7.31 13.86
CA ASP A 21 11.90 -7.64 13.22
C ASP A 21 10.77 -7.11 14.11
N SER A 22 10.29 -5.91 13.78
CA SER A 22 8.95 -5.48 14.16
C SER A 22 8.45 -4.44 13.17
N VAL A 23 8.20 -4.88 11.93
CA VAL A 23 7.05 -4.36 11.21
C VAL A 23 5.91 -5.31 11.54
N GLN A 24 5.00 -4.85 12.39
CA GLN A 24 3.67 -5.43 12.51
C GLN A 24 2.98 -5.28 11.15
N GLY A 25 3.19 -6.29 10.31
CA GLY A 25 2.47 -6.59 9.08
C GLY A 25 1.88 -8.00 9.17
N THR A 26 1.42 -8.38 10.35
CA THR A 26 0.63 -9.58 10.62
C THR A 26 -0.72 -9.01 11.03
N ASP A 27 -1.76 -8.99 10.19
CA ASP A 27 -2.69 -10.11 10.11
C ASP A 27 -3.53 -10.11 8.80
N HIS A 28 -3.26 -9.21 7.84
CA HIS A 28 -4.10 -9.10 6.62
C HIS A 28 -3.86 -10.23 5.60
N ALA A 29 -2.63 -10.74 5.49
CA ALA A 29 -2.32 -11.88 4.64
C ALA A 29 -3.02 -13.18 5.10
N ALA A 30 -3.30 -13.30 6.41
CA ALA A 30 -3.97 -14.47 6.98
C ALA A 30 -5.49 -14.47 6.71
N ALA A 31 -6.13 -13.30 6.59
CA ALA A 31 -7.55 -13.20 6.22
C ALA A 31 -7.81 -13.58 4.74
N LEU A 32 -6.78 -13.48 3.89
CA LEU A 32 -6.79 -13.89 2.48
C LEU A 32 -6.31 -15.34 2.29
N ALA A 33 -5.74 -15.96 3.32
CA ALA A 33 -5.23 -17.32 3.26
C ALA A 33 -6.42 -18.29 3.10
N GLY A 34 -6.59 -18.80 1.88
CA GLY A 34 -7.68 -19.71 1.51
C GLY A 34 -8.66 -19.16 0.48
N LEU A 35 -8.49 -17.91 0.04
CA LEU A 35 -9.24 -17.36 -1.07
C LEU A 35 -8.41 -17.43 -2.37
N ASP A 36 -9.04 -17.89 -3.45
CA ASP A 36 -8.42 -18.02 -4.79
C ASP A 36 -8.32 -16.66 -5.50
N TYR A 37 -7.46 -15.79 -4.99
CA TYR A 37 -7.22 -14.47 -5.56
C TYR A 37 -6.02 -14.50 -6.49
N LEU A 38 -6.20 -14.04 -7.73
CA LEU A 38 -5.09 -13.71 -8.61
C LEU A 38 -4.36 -12.48 -8.08
N ASN A 39 -3.09 -12.64 -7.73
CA ASN A 39 -2.29 -11.55 -7.17
C ASN A 39 -1.72 -10.63 -8.27
N LEU A 40 -2.27 -9.41 -8.33
CA LEU A 40 -1.89 -8.28 -9.18
C LEU A 40 -1.38 -7.08 -8.34
N THR A 41 -0.80 -7.30 -7.17
CA THR A 41 -0.31 -6.21 -6.29
C THR A 41 1.04 -5.65 -6.71
N ALA A 42 1.76 -6.33 -7.59
CA ALA A 42 3.04 -5.84 -8.11
C ALA A 42 2.83 -4.67 -9.08
N GLU A 43 3.73 -3.69 -9.06
CA GLU A 43 3.62 -2.45 -9.84
C GLU A 43 3.45 -2.72 -11.34
N ASP A 44 4.25 -3.64 -11.88
CA ASP A 44 4.25 -4.06 -13.28
C ASP A 44 2.99 -4.84 -13.72
N LYS A 45 2.10 -5.16 -12.77
CA LYS A 45 0.85 -5.89 -13.01
C LYS A 45 -0.40 -5.04 -12.80
N LYS A 46 -0.28 -3.79 -12.34
CA LYS A 46 -1.44 -2.92 -12.09
C LYS A 46 -2.28 -2.70 -13.36
N ASP A 47 -1.62 -2.53 -14.50
CA ASP A 47 -2.30 -2.37 -15.80
C ASP A 47 -3.09 -3.61 -16.23
N LEU A 48 -2.76 -4.79 -15.69
CA LEU A 48 -3.51 -6.02 -15.96
C LEU A 48 -4.88 -6.02 -15.25
N LEU A 49 -5.12 -5.13 -14.28
CA LEU A 49 -6.39 -5.07 -13.56
C LEU A 49 -7.57 -4.91 -14.52
N ASP A 50 -7.46 -4.01 -15.51
CA ASP A 50 -8.54 -3.73 -16.47
C ASP A 50 -8.81 -4.92 -17.41
N GLU A 51 -7.88 -5.88 -17.52
CA GLU A 51 -8.14 -7.15 -18.19
C GLU A 51 -9.06 -8.06 -17.38
N TYR A 52 -9.23 -7.83 -16.07
CA TYR A 52 -10.08 -8.65 -15.20
C TYR A 52 -11.32 -7.91 -14.70
N TRP A 53 -11.14 -6.71 -14.19
CA TRP A 53 -12.14 -5.94 -13.47
C TRP A 53 -12.07 -4.47 -13.89
N ILE A 54 -13.17 -3.98 -14.44
CA ILE A 54 -13.30 -2.58 -14.85
C ILE A 54 -14.09 -1.88 -13.74
N ALA A 55 -13.52 -0.80 -13.18
CA ALA A 55 -14.21 0.00 -12.17
C ALA A 55 -15.41 0.73 -12.80
N GLU A 56 -16.62 0.29 -12.49
CA GLU A 56 -17.87 0.86 -13.01
C GLU A 56 -18.31 2.07 -12.18
N LYS A 57 -18.17 1.97 -10.85
CA LYS A 57 -18.51 3.05 -9.93
C LYS A 57 -17.31 3.33 -9.03
N LYS A 58 -16.88 4.58 -9.06
CA LYS A 58 -15.85 5.11 -8.20
C LYS A 58 -16.46 6.18 -7.29
N GLN A 59 -16.09 6.13 -6.02
CA GLN A 59 -16.35 7.19 -5.08
C GLN A 59 -15.01 7.74 -4.60
N GLU A 60 -14.78 9.03 -4.83
CA GLU A 60 -13.59 9.70 -4.32
C GLU A 60 -13.66 9.84 -2.80
N PRO A 61 -12.52 9.75 -2.08
CA PRO A 61 -12.48 9.96 -0.65
C PRO A 61 -12.83 11.39 -0.28
N ARG A 62 -13.60 11.54 0.80
CA ARG A 62 -13.85 12.85 1.38
C ARG A 62 -12.57 13.36 2.04
N TYR A 63 -12.24 14.62 1.79
CA TYR A 63 -11.10 15.24 2.44
C TYR A 63 -11.38 15.43 3.95
N PRO A 64 -10.49 14.98 4.87
CA PRO A 64 -10.68 15.20 6.30
C PRO A 64 -10.68 16.70 6.63
N LEU A 65 -11.69 17.18 7.36
CA LEU A 65 -11.81 18.60 7.72
C LEU A 65 -10.56 19.12 8.45
N ASP A 66 -10.06 18.36 9.43
CA ASP A 66 -8.86 18.75 10.19
C ASP A 66 -7.63 18.83 9.29
N ALA A 67 -7.47 17.94 8.32
CA ALA A 67 -6.37 17.99 7.36
C ALA A 67 -6.47 19.23 6.46
N ALA A 68 -7.68 19.57 6.02
CA ALA A 68 -7.93 20.77 5.22
C ALA A 68 -7.62 22.05 6.01
N PHE A 69 -8.10 22.16 7.26
CA PHE A 69 -7.81 23.30 8.13
C PHE A 69 -6.31 23.45 8.40
N ASN A 70 -5.59 22.34 8.54
CA ASN A 70 -4.15 22.35 8.78
C ASN A 70 -3.31 22.45 7.51
N GLN A 71 -3.93 22.49 6.32
CA GLN A 71 -3.27 22.54 5.01
C GLN A 71 -2.29 21.38 4.82
N LEU A 72 -2.73 20.16 5.13
CA LEU A 72 -1.93 18.94 4.99
C LEU A 72 -2.34 18.18 3.74
N SER A 73 -1.40 17.88 2.84
CA SER A 73 -1.59 16.92 1.74
C SER A 73 -1.01 15.55 2.08
N GLY A 74 -1.39 14.51 1.33
CA GLY A 74 -0.93 13.16 1.58
C GLY A 74 -1.51 12.11 0.64
N CYS A 75 -1.37 10.84 1.03
CA CYS A 75 -1.82 9.71 0.26
C CYS A 75 -2.07 8.49 1.16
N VAL A 76 -2.84 7.54 0.64
CA VAL A 76 -3.07 6.22 1.25
C VAL A 76 -2.99 5.17 0.15
N ASP A 77 -2.04 4.25 0.25
CA ASP A 77 -1.94 3.07 -0.61
C ASP A 77 -2.54 1.87 0.11
N MET A 78 -3.52 1.23 -0.53
CA MET A 78 -4.36 0.20 0.06
C MET A 78 -4.31 -1.08 -0.76
N LEU A 79 -4.09 -2.19 -0.08
CA LEU A 79 -4.35 -3.52 -0.59
C LEU A 79 -5.86 -3.72 -0.66
N VAL A 80 -6.36 -4.21 -1.79
CA VAL A 80 -7.77 -4.51 -1.99
C VAL A 80 -7.94 -5.81 -2.75
N GLY A 81 -8.85 -6.63 -2.24
CA GLY A 81 -9.41 -7.76 -2.96
C GLY A 81 -10.68 -7.35 -3.72
N ILE A 82 -10.78 -7.68 -4.99
CA ILE A 82 -12.03 -7.59 -5.76
C ILE A 82 -12.59 -9.00 -5.84
N ASP A 83 -13.74 -9.23 -5.22
CA ASP A 83 -14.37 -10.55 -5.19
C ASP A 83 -15.14 -10.88 -6.49
N LYS A 84 -15.72 -12.09 -6.55
CA LYS A 84 -16.52 -12.56 -7.68
C LYS A 84 -17.77 -11.72 -7.99
N ASP A 85 -18.21 -10.88 -7.06
CA ASP A 85 -19.38 -9.99 -7.21
C ASP A 85 -18.94 -8.55 -7.55
N GLY A 86 -17.64 -8.35 -7.77
CA GLY A 86 -17.05 -7.06 -8.09
C GLY A 86 -17.05 -6.09 -6.91
N LYS A 87 -17.01 -6.60 -5.67
CA LYS A 87 -16.99 -5.80 -4.45
C LYS A 87 -15.57 -5.73 -3.87
N ALA A 88 -15.26 -4.59 -3.25
CA ALA A 88 -14.06 -4.45 -2.44
C ALA A 88 -14.15 -5.37 -1.20
N THR A 89 -13.10 -6.13 -0.97
CA THR A 89 -12.91 -7.07 0.14
C THR A 89 -11.46 -6.97 0.61
N ALA A 90 -11.17 -7.45 1.82
CA ALA A 90 -9.80 -7.47 2.38
C ALA A 90 -9.05 -6.13 2.29
N VAL A 91 -9.78 -5.01 2.41
CA VAL A 91 -9.18 -3.67 2.35
C VAL A 91 -8.25 -3.49 3.54
N SER A 92 -6.98 -3.19 3.27
CA SER A 92 -5.99 -2.90 4.31
C SER A 92 -4.98 -1.87 3.82
N ILE A 93 -4.39 -1.12 4.74
CA ILE A 93 -3.44 -0.05 4.41
C ILE A 93 -2.04 -0.66 4.30
N ILE A 94 -1.40 -0.44 3.15
CA ILE A 94 0.01 -0.81 2.93
C ILE A 94 0.89 0.31 3.46
N THR A 95 0.65 1.54 2.98
CA THR A 95 1.32 2.75 3.46
C THR A 95 0.36 3.94 3.48
N SER A 96 0.64 4.92 4.33
CA SER A 96 -0.06 6.19 4.33
C SER A 96 0.84 7.33 4.78
N PHE A 97 0.65 8.50 4.20
CA PHE A 97 1.37 9.71 4.55
C PHE A 97 0.44 10.92 4.59
N PRO A 98 0.51 11.77 5.64
CA PRO A 98 1.00 11.43 6.96
C PRO A 98 0.17 10.28 7.55
N LYS A 99 0.85 9.37 8.25
CA LYS A 99 0.22 8.13 8.75
C LYS A 99 -1.04 8.43 9.56
N GLY A 100 -2.15 7.78 9.21
CA GLY A 100 -3.40 7.83 9.97
C GLY A 100 -4.32 9.03 9.69
N ILE A 101 -3.86 10.03 8.94
CA ILE A 101 -4.65 11.27 8.72
C ILE A 101 -5.76 11.05 7.70
N PHE A 102 -5.48 10.28 6.65
CA PHE A 102 -6.39 10.10 5.51
C PHE A 102 -7.02 8.70 5.45
N ASP A 103 -6.43 7.75 6.17
CA ASP A 103 -6.71 6.33 6.25
C ASP A 103 -8.21 5.99 6.28
N ALA A 104 -8.96 6.55 7.24
CA ALA A 104 -10.38 6.25 7.41
C ALA A 104 -11.23 6.72 6.21
N ASN A 105 -10.92 7.88 5.64
CA ASN A 105 -11.66 8.41 4.49
C ASN A 105 -11.35 7.64 3.21
N ALA A 106 -10.11 7.17 3.08
CA ALA A 106 -9.68 6.34 1.96
C ALA A 106 -10.39 4.97 1.99
N ILE A 107 -10.38 4.28 3.14
CA ILE A 107 -11.07 2.99 3.33
C ILE A 107 -12.57 3.14 3.06
N GLU A 108 -13.20 4.19 3.63
CA GLU A 108 -14.63 4.43 3.44
C GLU A 108 -14.97 4.60 1.97
N ALA A 109 -14.27 5.46 1.24
CA ALA A 109 -14.52 5.65 -0.19
C ALA A 109 -14.33 4.35 -1.00
N LEU A 110 -13.24 3.63 -0.75
CA LEU A 110 -12.95 2.40 -1.48
C LEU A 110 -14.02 1.32 -1.24
N SER A 111 -14.64 1.29 -0.06
CA SER A 111 -15.72 0.34 0.26
C SER A 111 -16.97 0.53 -0.61
N HIS A 112 -17.15 1.71 -1.19
CA HIS A 112 -18.28 2.04 -2.08
C HIS A 112 -17.98 1.81 -3.56
N TRP A 113 -16.74 1.44 -3.91
CA TRP A 113 -16.40 1.14 -5.31
C TRP A 113 -17.07 -0.15 -5.77
N GLN A 114 -17.42 -0.18 -7.06
CA GLN A 114 -17.98 -1.36 -7.73
C GLN A 114 -17.21 -1.62 -9.01
N TRP A 115 -16.83 -2.88 -9.21
CA TRP A 115 -16.27 -3.35 -10.45
C TRP A 115 -17.26 -4.22 -11.21
N VAL A 116 -17.09 -4.25 -12.52
CA VAL A 116 -17.72 -5.21 -13.42
C VAL A 116 -16.65 -6.06 -14.07
N ALA A 117 -16.94 -7.33 -14.27
CA ALA A 117 -16.00 -8.23 -14.92
C ALA A 117 -15.78 -7.79 -16.37
N SER A 118 -14.52 -7.81 -16.81
CA SER A 118 -14.19 -7.57 -18.22
C SER A 118 -14.70 -8.75 -19.08
N ALA A 119 -14.70 -8.57 -20.41
CA ALA A 119 -14.99 -9.66 -21.34
C ALA A 119 -13.99 -10.84 -21.24
N LYS A 120 -12.76 -10.59 -20.79
CA LYS A 120 -11.72 -11.62 -20.61
C LYS A 120 -11.85 -12.37 -19.28
N ASN A 121 -12.61 -11.86 -18.33
CA ASN A 121 -12.81 -12.45 -17.00
C ASN A 121 -14.24 -12.96 -16.80
N SER A 122 -14.73 -13.75 -17.75
CA SER A 122 -16.08 -14.34 -17.70
C SER A 122 -16.27 -15.29 -16.49
N ALA A 123 -15.19 -15.89 -15.99
CA ALA A 123 -15.18 -16.70 -14.79
C ALA A 123 -15.24 -15.89 -13.49
N LYS A 124 -15.13 -14.54 -13.57
CA LYS A 124 -15.11 -13.62 -12.42
C LYS A 124 -14.04 -13.99 -11.38
N GLN A 125 -12.84 -14.29 -11.86
CA GLN A 125 -11.68 -14.58 -11.02
C GLN A 125 -11.47 -13.42 -10.03
N PRO A 126 -11.49 -13.67 -8.71
CA PRO A 126 -11.14 -12.67 -7.73
C PRO A 126 -9.69 -12.21 -7.92
N VAL A 127 -9.44 -10.92 -7.69
CA VAL A 127 -8.12 -10.29 -7.88
C VAL A 127 -7.71 -9.56 -6.62
N LEU A 128 -6.44 -9.71 -6.23
CA LEU A 128 -5.82 -8.90 -5.18
C LEU A 128 -4.93 -7.85 -5.86
N THR A 129 -5.14 -6.56 -5.57
CA THR A 129 -4.40 -5.44 -6.18
C THR A 129 -4.16 -4.31 -5.17
N SER A 130 -3.51 -3.23 -5.61
CA SER A 130 -3.27 -2.03 -4.79
C SER A 130 -3.89 -0.80 -5.42
N ILE A 131 -4.52 0.05 -4.60
CA ILE A 131 -5.11 1.31 -5.01
C ILE A 131 -4.60 2.42 -4.11
N GLN A 132 -4.06 3.48 -4.71
CA GLN A 132 -3.63 4.68 -4.02
C GLN A 132 -4.64 5.81 -4.21
N PHE A 133 -4.99 6.48 -3.12
CA PHE A 133 -5.69 7.77 -3.16
C PHE A 133 -4.76 8.89 -2.72
N ASP A 134 -4.77 9.97 -3.50
CA ASP A 134 -4.02 11.19 -3.23
C ASP A 134 -4.95 12.29 -2.70
N PHE A 135 -4.52 12.89 -1.58
CA PHE A 135 -5.22 13.98 -0.91
C PHE A 135 -4.40 15.25 -1.05
N THR A 136 -4.72 16.09 -2.03
CA THR A 136 -3.98 17.32 -2.29
C THR A 136 -4.79 18.56 -1.96
N VAL A 137 -4.13 19.56 -1.37
CA VAL A 137 -4.68 20.90 -1.21
C VAL A 137 -3.63 21.93 -1.64
N SER A 138 -4.04 22.91 -2.43
CA SER A 138 -3.15 23.96 -2.92
C SER A 138 -2.52 24.71 -1.76
N GLY A 139 -1.20 24.93 -1.83
CA GLY A 139 -0.45 25.62 -0.78
C GLY A 139 -0.26 24.80 0.51
N SER A 140 -0.42 23.47 0.45
CA SER A 140 -0.18 22.62 1.62
C SER A 140 1.21 22.82 2.23
N LYS A 141 1.26 22.87 3.57
CA LYS A 141 2.49 23.12 4.35
C LYS A 141 3.51 21.99 4.23
N ASN A 142 3.06 20.80 3.86
CA ASN A 142 3.88 19.60 3.72
C ASN A 142 4.00 19.13 2.27
N LEU A 143 3.72 19.99 1.27
CA LEU A 143 3.70 19.62 -0.16
C LEU A 143 4.94 18.83 -0.58
N THR A 144 6.14 19.36 -0.34
CA THR A 144 7.40 18.68 -0.72
C THR A 144 7.54 17.29 -0.09
N LYS A 145 7.06 17.11 1.14
CA LYS A 145 7.10 15.79 1.80
C LYS A 145 6.03 14.87 1.22
N ALA A 146 4.85 15.40 0.90
CA ALA A 146 3.79 14.64 0.25
C ALA A 146 4.24 14.16 -1.14
N GLU A 147 4.82 15.03 -1.97
CA GLU A 147 5.36 14.66 -3.28
C GLU A 147 6.40 13.53 -3.19
N GLN A 148 7.32 13.61 -2.23
CA GLN A 148 8.37 12.61 -2.03
C GLN A 148 7.84 11.25 -1.51
N GLN A 149 6.82 11.27 -0.65
CA GLN A 149 6.33 10.05 0.01
C GLN A 149 5.20 9.39 -0.78
N CYS A 150 4.44 10.16 -1.55
CA CYS A 150 3.29 9.68 -2.28
C CYS A 150 3.58 9.35 -3.74
N ASN A 151 4.82 9.59 -4.22
CA ASN A 151 5.19 9.42 -5.61
C ASN A 151 4.14 10.05 -6.55
N TYR A 152 3.67 11.27 -6.23
CA TYR A 152 2.73 11.97 -7.10
C TYR A 152 3.32 12.00 -8.50
N VAL A 153 2.63 11.39 -9.46
CA VAL A 153 2.99 11.51 -10.86
C VAL A 153 2.87 12.99 -11.16
N HIS A 154 3.99 13.66 -11.44
CA HIS A 154 3.96 15.02 -11.95
C HIS A 154 3.26 14.97 -13.31
N THR A 155 1.95 15.15 -13.33
CA THR A 155 1.22 15.45 -14.56
C THR A 155 1.66 16.85 -14.95
N VAL A 156 2.61 16.91 -15.88
CA VAL A 156 2.92 18.15 -16.58
C VAL A 156 1.74 18.40 -17.51
N ASP A 157 0.80 19.22 -17.05
CA ASP A 157 -0.27 19.80 -17.89
C ASP A 157 0.33 20.70 -18.99
#